data_AF-A0A380KMG1-F1
#
_entry.id   AF-A0A380KMG1-F1
#
_cell.length_a   1.000
_cell.length_b   1.000
_cell.length_c   1.000
_cell.angle_alpha   90.00
_cell.angle_beta   90.00
_cell.angle_gamma   90.00
#
_symmetry.space_group_name_H-M   'P 1'
#
loop_
_entity.id
_entity.type
_entity.pdbx_description
1 polymer ?
#
loop_
_entity_poly.entity_id
_entity_poly.type
_entity_poly.pdbx_seq_one_letter_code
_entity_poly.pdbx_strand_id
1 'polypeptide(L)'
;MFQSNLTGQLSENPVRNYQYLFVASVTLATRFAIQGGLDEEVAFNTSDLYIQKVDKIDNVPDIFELQVEMFTTFTKLVGQSKLDQAKVLPILRCIEYIELHLHEVIHLSDLLSILVIQVIIFQNCLKNE
;
A
#
# COMPACT_ATOMS: atom_id res chain seq x y z
N MET A 1 14.56 -9.63 -5.33
CA MET A 1 14.04 -10.99 -5.03
C MET A 1 14.67 -12.09 -5.90
N PHE A 2 15.26 -11.77 -7.08
CA PHE A 2 15.65 -12.80 -8.07
C PHE A 2 17.14 -12.93 -8.42
N GLN A 3 18.05 -12.38 -7.63
CA GLN A 3 19.49 -12.52 -7.88
C GLN A 3 20.08 -13.86 -7.41
N SER A 4 19.24 -14.81 -6.97
CA SER A 4 19.70 -16.11 -6.48
C SER A 4 19.91 -17.11 -7.62
N ASN A 5 20.82 -18.08 -7.42
CA ASN A 5 21.04 -19.18 -8.37
C ASN A 5 19.87 -20.20 -8.45
N LEU A 6 18.79 -19.97 -7.69
CA LEU A 6 17.58 -20.81 -7.65
C LEU A 6 16.40 -20.19 -8.41
N THR A 7 16.65 -19.11 -9.16
CA THR A 7 15.61 -18.40 -9.90
C THR A 7 15.03 -19.30 -11.02
N GLY A 8 13.70 -19.36 -11.10
CA GLY A 8 13.00 -20.20 -12.08
C GLY A 8 13.30 -19.81 -13.53
N GLN A 9 13.37 -20.80 -14.41
CA GLN A 9 13.55 -20.62 -15.85
C GLN A 9 12.20 -20.77 -16.59
N LEU A 10 11.64 -19.65 -17.00
CA LEU A 10 10.40 -19.49 -17.75
C LEU A 10 10.64 -19.20 -19.24
N SER A 11 11.85 -18.79 -19.61
CA SER A 11 12.25 -18.56 -21.00
C SER A 11 13.74 -18.85 -21.20
N GLU A 12 14.11 -19.25 -22.42
CA GLU A 12 15.51 -19.35 -22.84
C GLU A 12 16.15 -17.98 -23.05
N ASN A 13 15.36 -16.96 -23.40
CA ASN A 13 15.85 -15.60 -23.48
C ASN A 13 15.96 -15.01 -22.07
N PRO A 14 17.16 -14.59 -21.62
CA PRO A 14 17.38 -14.15 -20.24
C PRO A 14 16.56 -12.91 -19.88
N VAL A 15 16.42 -11.94 -20.79
CA VAL A 15 15.63 -10.72 -20.55
C VAL A 15 14.16 -11.10 -20.38
N ARG A 16 13.63 -11.92 -21.29
CA ARG A 16 12.25 -12.38 -21.24
C ARG A 16 11.96 -13.23 -20.00
N ASN A 17 12.91 -14.05 -19.58
CA ASN A 17 12.82 -14.82 -18.34
C ASN A 17 12.57 -13.89 -17.14
N TYR A 18 13.36 -12.83 -17.03
CA TYR A 18 13.22 -11.86 -15.93
C TYR A 18 12.01 -10.95 -16.09
N GLN A 19 11.57 -10.62 -17.30
CA GLN A 19 10.29 -9.94 -17.52
C GLN A 19 9.11 -10.77 -16.98
N TYR A 20 9.07 -12.08 -17.24
CA TYR A 20 8.03 -12.95 -16.69
C TYR A 20 8.05 -13.05 -15.17
N LEU A 21 9.24 -13.20 -14.58
CA LEU A 21 9.41 -13.19 -13.12
C LEU A 21 9.03 -11.84 -12.49
N PHE A 22 9.32 -10.74 -13.18
CA PHE A 22 8.92 -9.40 -12.78
C PHE A 22 7.40 -9.28 -12.76
N VAL A 23 6.69 -9.70 -13.81
CA VAL A 23 5.22 -9.70 -13.86
C VAL A 23 4.64 -10.50 -12.69
N ALA A 24 5.18 -11.70 -12.41
CA ALA A 24 4.76 -12.50 -11.27
C ALA A 24 4.98 -11.77 -9.92
N SER A 25 6.09 -11.02 -9.80
CA SER A 25 6.34 -10.18 -8.61
C SER A 25 5.35 -9.05 -8.46
N VAL A 26 5.05 -8.35 -9.56
CA VAL A 26 4.05 -7.28 -9.56
C VAL A 26 2.71 -7.83 -9.11
N THR A 27 2.28 -8.98 -9.65
CA THR A 27 1.02 -9.63 -9.22
C THR A 27 0.98 -9.88 -7.71
N LEU A 28 2.07 -10.41 -7.13
CA LEU A 28 2.14 -10.64 -5.68
C LEU A 28 2.16 -9.33 -4.89
N ALA A 29 2.95 -8.34 -5.33
CA ALA A 29 3.02 -7.03 -4.70
C ALA A 29 1.66 -6.34 -4.68
N THR A 30 0.93 -6.34 -5.79
CA THR A 30 -0.44 -5.81 -5.90
C THR A 30 -1.38 -6.51 -4.93
N ARG A 31 -1.36 -7.85 -4.88
CA ARG A 31 -2.22 -8.61 -3.96
C ARG A 31 -1.96 -8.24 -2.51
N PHE A 32 -0.69 -8.19 -2.10
CA PHE A 32 -0.34 -7.84 -0.72
C PHE A 32 -0.57 -6.36 -0.42
N ALA A 33 -0.45 -5.47 -1.41
CA ALA A 33 -0.75 -4.06 -1.22
C ALA A 33 -2.24 -3.82 -0.96
N ILE A 34 -3.13 -4.47 -1.72
CA ILE A 34 -4.58 -4.44 -1.50
C ILE A 34 -4.92 -4.99 -0.11
N GLN A 35 -4.35 -6.15 0.25
CA GLN A 35 -4.52 -6.72 1.61
C GLN A 35 -3.99 -5.78 2.71
N GLY A 36 -2.97 -4.98 2.39
CA GLY A 36 -2.38 -3.97 3.27
C GLY A 36 -3.22 -2.68 3.40
N GLY A 37 -4.36 -2.59 2.70
CA GLY A 37 -5.27 -1.45 2.75
C GLY A 37 -5.08 -0.43 1.63
N LEU A 38 -4.28 -0.72 0.61
CA LEU A 38 -4.22 0.13 -0.59
C LEU A 38 -5.50 -0.03 -1.42
N ASP A 39 -6.01 1.09 -1.93
CA ASP A 39 -7.14 1.10 -2.87
C ASP A 39 -6.86 0.23 -4.10
N GLU A 40 -7.86 -0.56 -4.53
CA GLU A 40 -7.71 -1.53 -5.61
C GLU A 40 -7.39 -0.87 -6.96
N GLU A 41 -8.07 0.24 -7.28
CA GLU A 41 -7.86 0.97 -8.54
C GLU A 41 -6.42 1.50 -8.58
N VAL A 42 -5.96 2.10 -7.49
CA VAL A 42 -4.56 2.56 -7.37
C VAL A 42 -3.58 1.38 -7.51
N ALA A 43 -3.86 0.25 -6.88
CA ALA A 43 -2.99 -0.92 -6.92
C ALA A 43 -2.89 -1.54 -8.32
N PHE A 44 -4.02 -1.66 -9.05
CA PHE A 44 -4.05 -2.18 -10.42
C PHE A 44 -3.42 -1.20 -11.41
N ASN A 45 -3.70 0.10 -11.31
CA ASN A 45 -3.05 1.11 -12.15
C ASN A 45 -1.53 1.12 -11.95
N THR A 46 -1.07 0.96 -10.70
CA THR A 46 0.36 0.85 -10.39
C THR A 46 0.97 -0.42 -10.98
N SER A 47 0.27 -1.56 -10.90
CA SER A 47 0.67 -2.81 -11.55
C SER A 47 0.89 -2.64 -13.05
N ASP A 48 -0.13 -2.11 -13.74
CA ASP A 48 -0.11 -1.94 -15.19
C ASP A 48 1.02 -1.01 -15.63
N LEU A 49 1.26 0.08 -14.89
CA LEU A 49 2.38 0.98 -15.13
C LEU A 49 3.73 0.23 -15.09
N TYR A 50 3.97 -0.58 -14.06
CA TYR A 50 5.23 -1.31 -13.93
C TYR A 50 5.38 -2.45 -14.95
N ILE A 51 4.30 -3.11 -15.32
CA ILE A 51 4.29 -4.10 -16.41
C ILE A 51 4.65 -3.42 -17.74
N GLN A 52 4.06 -2.26 -18.03
CA GLN A 52 4.39 -1.48 -19.24
C GLN A 52 5.83 -0.96 -19.23
N LYS A 53 6.39 -0.64 -18.06
CA LYS A 53 7.80 -0.24 -17.94
C LYS A 53 8.73 -1.41 -18.24
N VAL A 54 8.50 -2.59 -17.64
CA VAL A 54 9.41 -3.73 -17.83
C VAL A 54 9.37 -4.30 -19.24
N ASP A 55 8.23 -4.19 -19.93
CA ASP A 55 8.08 -4.63 -21.32
C ASP A 55 9.04 -3.91 -22.29
N LYS A 56 9.43 -2.67 -21.96
CA LYS A 56 10.32 -1.83 -22.75
C LYS A 56 11.81 -2.01 -22.43
N ILE A 57 12.14 -2.79 -21.40
CA ILE A 57 13.52 -3.00 -20.97
C ILE A 57 14.11 -4.21 -21.71
N ASP A 58 15.31 -4.05 -22.25
CA ASP A 58 16.01 -5.03 -23.07
C ASP A 58 17.26 -5.62 -22.38
N ASN A 59 17.49 -5.30 -21.11
CA ASN A 59 18.63 -5.79 -20.34
C ASN A 59 18.23 -6.14 -18.89
N VAL A 60 18.87 -7.17 -18.33
CA VAL A 60 18.51 -7.71 -17.01
C VAL A 60 18.82 -6.77 -15.83
N PRO A 61 19.96 -6.04 -15.80
CA PRO A 61 20.25 -5.11 -14.71
C PRO A 61 19.15 -4.07 -14.50
N ASP A 62 18.65 -3.44 -15.57
CA ASP A 62 17.61 -2.42 -15.49
C ASP A 62 16.27 -2.99 -14.98
N ILE A 63 15.97 -4.26 -15.29
CA ILE A 63 14.79 -4.95 -14.71
C ILE A 63 14.92 -5.07 -13.19
N PHE A 64 16.14 -5.28 -12.66
CA PHE A 64 16.36 -5.35 -11.22
C PHE A 64 16.25 -3.99 -10.55
N GLU A 65 16.77 -2.94 -11.17
CA GLU A 65 16.60 -1.57 -10.67
C GLU A 65 15.11 -1.20 -10.63
N LEU A 66 14.38 -1.49 -11.71
CA LEU A 66 12.94 -1.28 -11.77
C LEU A 66 12.19 -2.10 -10.71
N GLN A 67 12.66 -3.31 -10.38
CA GLN A 67 12.05 -4.13 -9.34
C GLN A 67 12.19 -3.47 -7.95
N VAL A 68 13.35 -2.89 -7.64
CA VAL A 68 13.56 -2.16 -6.38
C VAL A 68 12.66 -0.93 -6.32
N GLU A 69 12.57 -0.18 -7.41
CA GLU A 69 11.66 0.97 -7.53
C GLU A 69 10.21 0.53 -7.27
N MET A 70 9.76 -0.53 -7.94
CA MET A 70 8.40 -1.06 -7.84
C MET A 70 8.03 -1.42 -6.40
N PHE A 71 8.86 -2.22 -5.71
CA PHE A 71 8.58 -2.60 -4.32
C PHE A 71 8.60 -1.39 -3.37
N THR A 72 9.50 -0.44 -3.60
CA THR A 72 9.57 0.81 -2.83
C THR A 72 8.29 1.62 -3.01
N THR A 73 7.78 1.73 -4.24
CA THR A 73 6.54 2.44 -4.56
C THR A 73 5.34 1.78 -3.90
N PHE A 74 5.15 0.47 -4.05
CA PHE A 74 4.05 -0.25 -3.38
C PHE A 74 4.09 -0.10 -1.86
N THR A 75 5.28 -0.22 -1.25
CA THR A 75 5.44 -0.06 0.20
C THR A 75 5.04 1.34 0.66
N LYS A 76 5.45 2.38 -0.07
CA LYS A 76 5.07 3.77 0.23
C LYS A 76 3.57 4.00 0.07
N LEU A 77 2.96 3.49 -0.99
CA LEU A 77 1.52 3.62 -1.22
C LEU A 77 0.70 2.97 -0.11
N VAL A 78 1.09 1.76 0.32
CA VAL A 78 0.45 1.06 1.44
C VAL A 78 0.61 1.86 2.74
N GLY A 79 1.82 2.33 3.04
CA GLY A 79 2.08 3.17 4.22
C GLY A 79 1.23 4.44 4.23
N GLN A 80 1.14 5.12 3.09
CA GLN A 80 0.31 6.32 2.93
C GLN A 80 -1.18 6.03 3.12
N SER A 81 -1.70 4.94 2.55
CA SER A 81 -3.10 4.56 2.70
C SER A 81 -3.46 4.30 4.17
N LYS A 82 -2.57 3.64 4.93
CA LYS A 82 -2.76 3.45 6.39
C LYS A 82 -2.80 4.78 7.16
N LEU A 83 -1.92 5.72 6.82
CA LEU A 83 -1.92 7.05 7.43
C LEU A 83 -3.21 7.81 7.13
N ASP A 84 -3.70 7.73 5.90
CA ASP A 84 -4.92 8.43 5.49
C ASP A 84 -6.17 7.81 6.13
N GLN A 85 -6.26 6.48 6.22
CA GLN A 85 -7.29 5.80 7.00
C GLN A 85 -7.28 6.24 8.48
N ALA A 86 -6.09 6.34 9.07
CA ALA A 86 -5.97 6.76 10.47
C ALA A 86 -6.34 8.23 10.70
N LYS A 87 -6.14 9.13 9.72
CA LYS A 87 -6.62 10.52 9.79
C LYS A 87 -8.14 10.62 9.68
N VAL A 88 -8.77 9.73 8.92
CA VAL A 88 -10.22 9.75 8.67
C VAL A 88 -11.01 9.10 9.82
N LEU A 89 -10.43 8.11 10.50
CA LEU A 89 -11.12 7.36 11.56
C LEU A 89 -11.66 8.25 12.72
N PRO A 90 -10.96 9.29 13.22
CA PRO A 90 -11.51 10.20 14.22
C PRO A 90 -12.71 11.00 13.70
N ILE A 91 -12.65 11.42 12.44
CA ILE A 91 -13.73 12.17 11.80
C ILE A 91 -14.98 11.27 11.70
N LEU A 92 -14.82 10.02 11.26
CA LEU A 92 -15.91 9.05 11.19
C LEU A 92 -16.56 8.78 12.55
N ARG A 93 -15.75 8.66 13.61
CA ARG A 93 -16.28 8.47 14.98
C ARG A 93 -17.02 9.70 15.50
N CYS A 94 -16.56 10.90 15.15
CA CYS A 94 -17.31 12.12 15.48
C CYS A 94 -18.65 12.16 14.75
N ILE A 95 -18.69 11.78 13.46
CA ILE A 95 -19.94 11.68 12.69
C ILE A 95 -20.89 10.66 13.34
N GLU A 96 -20.41 9.46 13.63
CA GLU A 96 -21.19 8.40 14.29
C GLU A 96 -21.74 8.85 15.66
N TYR A 97 -20.91 9.54 16.46
CA TYR A 97 -21.36 10.09 17.74
C TYR A 97 -22.48 11.12 17.57
N ILE A 98 -22.36 12.03 16.60
CA ILE A 98 -23.40 13.02 16.31
C ILE A 98 -24.69 12.33 15.86
N GLU A 99 -24.60 11.33 15.00
CA GLU A 99 -25.77 10.57 14.52
C GLU A 99 -26.51 9.87 15.67
N LEU A 100 -25.78 9.27 16.62
CA LEU A 100 -26.38 8.60 17.77
C LEU A 100 -27.03 9.56 18.79
N HIS A 101 -26.59 10.82 18.83
CA HIS A 101 -27.03 11.82 19.81
C HIS A 101 -27.76 13.01 19.17
N LEU A 102 -28.38 12.82 18.00
CA LEU A 102 -29.09 13.85 17.22
C LEU A 102 -30.18 14.61 18.02
N HIS A 103 -30.74 13.98 19.05
CA HIS A 103 -31.81 14.54 19.88
C HIS A 103 -31.32 15.11 21.23
N GLU A 104 -30.01 15.10 21.44
CA GLU A 104 -29.37 15.61 22.65
C GLU A 104 -28.56 16.88 22.34
N VAL A 105 -28.22 17.63 23.39
CA VAL A 105 -27.34 18.79 23.24
C VAL A 105 -25.90 18.27 23.20
N ILE A 106 -25.25 18.36 22.05
CA ILE A 106 -23.87 17.94 21.86
C ILE A 106 -22.92 19.10 22.21
N HIS A 107 -22.00 18.89 23.14
CA HIS A 107 -20.96 19.86 23.47
C HIS A 107 -19.65 19.54 22.75
N LEU A 108 -18.85 20.57 22.46
CA LEU A 108 -17.54 20.41 21.81
C LEU A 108 -16.58 19.53 22.63
N SER A 109 -16.72 19.53 23.96
CA SER A 109 -15.98 18.66 24.87
C SER A 109 -16.20 17.17 24.58
N ASP A 110 -17.41 16.80 24.16
CA ASP A 110 -17.79 15.41 23.94
C ASP A 110 -17.06 14.87 22.70
N LEU A 111 -17.01 15.67 21.64
CA LEU A 111 -16.25 15.35 20.42
C LEU A 111 -14.73 15.37 20.64
N LEU A 112 -14.22 16.31 21.45
CA LEU A 112 -12.80 16.39 21.81
C LEU A 112 -12.34 15.15 22.58
N SER A 113 -13.18 14.62 23.47
CA SER A 113 -12.85 13.43 24.25
C SER A 113 -12.65 12.18 23.36
N ILE A 114 -13.43 12.05 22.29
CA ILE A 114 -13.31 10.99 21.28
C ILE A 114 -11.98 11.11 20.52
N LEU A 115 -11.61 12.34 20.14
CA LEU A 115 -10.37 12.63 19.42
C LEU A 115 -9.11 12.35 20.28
N VAL A 116 -9.13 12.71 21.58
CA VAL A 116 -7.99 12.54 22.49
C VAL A 116 -7.64 11.06 22.71
N ILE A 117 -8.64 10.20 22.88
CA ILE A 117 -8.44 8.75 23.04
C ILE A 117 -7.73 8.15 21.81
N GLN A 118 -8.07 8.66 20.63
CA GLN A 118 -7.56 8.15 19.36
C GLN A 118 -6.12 8.60 19.07
N VAL A 119 -5.76 9.83 19.46
CA VAL A 119 -4.38 10.33 19.40
C VAL A 119 -3.44 9.48 20.25
N ILE A 120 -3.89 9.04 21.45
CA ILE A 120 -3.10 8.17 22.33
C ILE A 120 -2.87 6.79 21.69
N ILE A 121 -3.90 6.19 21.10
CA ILE A 121 -3.79 4.92 20.39
C ILE A 121 -2.83 5.06 19.19
N PHE A 122 -2.93 6.15 18.43
CA PHE A 122 -2.08 6.40 17.27
C PHE A 122 -0.59 6.56 17.65
N GLN A 123 -0.30 7.25 18.75
CA GLN A 123 1.07 7.36 19.28
C GLN A 123 1.64 6.01 19.75
N ASN A 124 0.80 5.12 20.26
CA ASN A 124 1.24 3.78 20.68
C ASN A 124 1.46 2.83 19.51
N CYS A 125 0.69 2.96 18.42
CA CYS A 125 0.94 2.21 17.19
C CYS A 125 2.27 2.61 16.52
N LEU A 126 2.63 3.90 16.54
CA LEU A 126 3.90 4.39 15.96
C LEU A 126 5.14 4.06 16.81
N LYS A 127 5.00 3.69 18.08
CA LYS A 127 6.11 3.34 18.98
C LYS A 127 6.48 1.85 18.95
N ASN A 128 5.70 1.02 18.26
CA ASN A 128 5.88 -0.43 18.20
C ASN A 128 6.42 -0.94 16.85
N GLU A 129 6.95 -0.06 16.01
CA GLU A 129 7.82 -0.39 14.87
C GLU A 129 9.27 0.00 15.18
#